data_AF-A0A259SVE6-F1
#
_entry.id   AF-A0A259SVE6-F1
#
_cell.length_a   1.000
_cell.length_b   1.000
_cell.length_c   1.000
_cell.angle_alpha   90.00
_cell.angle_beta   90.00
_cell.angle_gamma   90.00
#
_symmetry.space_group_name_H-M   'P 1'
#
loop_
_entity.id
_entity.type
_entity.pdbx_description
1 polymer ?
#
loop_
_entity_poly.entity_id
_entity_poly.type
_entity_poly.pdbx_seq_one_letter_code
_entity_poly.pdbx_strand_id
1 'polypeptide(L)'
;MTTSDTHTKTAAPTTGGDVPEVDLESIDAWWRAANYLSAGQIYLLDDPLLHRPLTPEDVKPRLLGHWGTTPGLNFLYAHLNRVIRDRALSSIFVTGPGHGGPGMVANAYLDGTYSEVYPRISRDEDGVRALFRQFSFPGGIPSHVAPETPGSIHEGGELG
;
A
#
# COMPACT_ATOMS: atom_id res chain seq x y z
N MET A 1 -6.44 -20.68 51.30
CA MET A 1 -6.73 -20.84 49.86
C MET A 1 -6.08 -19.67 49.14
N THR A 2 -4.86 -19.87 48.65
CA THR A 2 -4.10 -18.88 47.85
C THR A 2 -4.21 -19.29 46.39
N THR A 3 -5.00 -18.57 45.61
CA THR A 3 -5.06 -18.75 44.15
C THR A 3 -3.87 -18.02 43.54
N SER A 4 -2.93 -18.78 42.97
CA SER A 4 -1.82 -18.28 42.17
C SER A 4 -2.33 -18.08 40.75
N ASP A 5 -2.52 -16.83 40.33
CA ASP A 5 -2.75 -16.48 38.94
C ASP A 5 -1.41 -16.43 38.20
N THR A 6 -1.00 -17.57 37.64
CA THR A 6 0.03 -17.60 36.61
C THR A 6 -0.55 -17.08 35.31
N HIS A 7 -0.34 -15.79 35.03
CA HIS A 7 -0.43 -15.26 33.67
C HIS A 7 0.68 -15.88 32.82
N THR A 8 0.33 -16.90 32.04
CA THR A 8 1.20 -17.46 31.01
C THR A 8 1.40 -16.41 29.93
N LYS A 9 2.51 -15.68 30.00
CA LYS A 9 3.00 -14.83 28.90
C LYS A 9 3.32 -15.77 27.74
N THR A 10 2.45 -15.85 26.75
CA THR A 10 2.73 -16.55 25.49
C THR A 10 3.96 -15.91 24.87
N ALA A 11 5.10 -16.59 24.95
CA ALA A 11 6.31 -16.17 24.28
C ALA A 11 6.08 -16.24 22.77
N ALA A 12 6.30 -15.12 22.08
CA ALA A 12 6.36 -15.12 20.62
C ALA A 12 7.43 -16.12 20.16
N PRO A 13 7.18 -16.88 19.07
CA PRO A 13 8.17 -17.82 18.58
C PRO A 13 9.44 -17.07 18.18
N THR A 14 10.52 -17.31 18.92
CA THR A 14 11.88 -16.90 18.56
C THR A 14 12.42 -17.89 17.55
N THR A 15 11.97 -17.79 16.30
CA THR A 15 12.65 -18.46 15.19
C THR A 15 13.78 -17.56 14.72
N GLY A 16 14.97 -17.84 15.25
CA GLY A 16 16.23 -17.30 14.80
C GLY A 16 16.53 -17.73 13.36
N GLY A 17 16.51 -16.74 12.49
CA GLY A 17 17.41 -16.59 11.36
C GLY A 17 17.77 -15.10 11.32
N ASP A 18 19.01 -14.75 10.97
CA ASP A 18 19.36 -13.36 10.74
C ASP A 18 18.50 -12.83 9.59
N VAL A 19 17.36 -12.20 9.91
CA VAL A 19 16.59 -11.44 8.95
C VAL A 19 17.54 -10.32 8.52
N PRO A 20 17.89 -10.22 7.22
CA PRO A 20 18.82 -9.21 6.78
C PRO A 20 18.34 -7.83 7.24
N GLU A 21 19.25 -7.00 7.72
CA GLU A 21 18.91 -5.63 8.07
C GLU A 21 18.33 -4.93 6.83
N VAL A 22 17.21 -4.22 6.99
CA VAL A 22 16.65 -3.42 5.90
C VAL A 22 17.47 -2.15 5.80
N ASP A 23 18.26 -2.04 4.74
CA ASP A 23 19.03 -0.83 4.45
C ASP A 23 18.16 0.31 3.93
N LEU A 24 18.74 1.52 3.92
CA LEU A 24 18.07 2.72 3.43
C LEU A 24 17.77 2.65 1.93
N GLU A 25 18.58 1.91 1.15
CA GLU A 25 18.36 1.73 -0.28
C GLU A 25 17.07 0.93 -0.55
N SER A 26 16.78 -0.09 0.24
CA SER A 26 15.55 -0.88 0.17
C SER A 26 14.32 -0.06 0.55
N ILE A 27 14.45 0.83 1.55
CA ILE A 27 13.37 1.75 1.93
C ILE A 27 13.11 2.76 0.82
N ASP A 28 14.15 3.35 0.24
CA ASP A 28 14.04 4.28 -0.88
C ASP A 28 13.41 3.61 -2.11
N ALA A 29 13.84 2.38 -2.43
CA ALA A 29 13.27 1.60 -3.52
C ALA A 29 11.77 1.34 -3.31
N TRP A 30 11.37 0.94 -2.10
CA TRP A 30 9.95 0.77 -1.76
C TRP A 30 9.18 2.08 -1.91
N TRP A 31 9.71 3.18 -1.34
CA TRP A 31 9.07 4.48 -1.38
C TRP A 31 8.86 4.97 -2.82
N ARG A 32 9.88 4.86 -3.66
CA ARG A 32 9.82 5.23 -5.08
C ARG A 32 8.87 4.33 -5.87
N ALA A 33 8.88 3.02 -5.61
CA ALA A 33 7.94 2.09 -6.24
C ALA A 33 6.49 2.43 -5.86
N ALA A 34 6.21 2.69 -4.58
CA ALA A 34 4.90 3.08 -4.11
C ALA A 34 4.47 4.42 -4.74
N ASN A 35 5.37 5.41 -4.82
CA ASN A 35 5.09 6.68 -5.48
C ASN A 35 4.79 6.52 -6.97
N TYR A 36 5.54 5.67 -7.67
CA TYR A 36 5.30 5.36 -9.08
C TYR A 36 3.93 4.73 -9.29
N LEU A 37 3.59 3.72 -8.49
CA LEU A 37 2.29 3.05 -8.56
C LEU A 37 1.13 3.99 -8.18
N SER A 38 1.33 4.88 -7.20
CA SER A 38 0.34 5.90 -6.83
C SER A 38 0.12 6.91 -7.96
N ALA A 39 1.19 7.36 -8.62
CA ALA A 39 1.07 8.24 -9.78
C ALA A 39 0.38 7.52 -10.95
N GLY A 40 0.78 6.28 -11.25
CA GLY A 40 0.16 5.45 -12.28
C GLY A 40 -1.35 5.28 -12.08
N GLN A 41 -1.79 5.04 -10.84
CA GLN A 41 -3.22 5.01 -10.49
C GLN A 41 -3.96 6.31 -10.79
N ILE A 42 -3.35 7.48 -10.60
CA ILE A 42 -3.99 8.77 -10.85
C ILE A 42 -4.04 9.09 -12.36
N TYR A 43 -2.97 8.77 -13.08
CA TYR A 43 -2.76 9.30 -14.44
C TYR A 43 -2.95 8.29 -15.56
N LEU A 44 -2.60 7.01 -15.38
CA LEU A 44 -2.41 6.08 -16.51
C LEU A 44 -3.61 5.15 -16.72
N LEU A 45 -3.93 4.95 -17.99
CA LEU A 45 -4.76 3.87 -18.51
C LEU A 45 -3.90 2.74 -19.08
N ASP A 46 -2.79 3.04 -19.75
CA ASP A 46 -2.03 2.06 -20.49
C ASP A 46 -0.52 2.25 -20.34
N ASP A 47 0.25 1.31 -20.89
CA ASP A 47 1.72 1.29 -20.80
C ASP A 47 2.26 1.56 -19.37
N PRO A 48 1.85 0.75 -18.38
CA PRO A 48 2.09 1.04 -16.97
C PRO A 48 3.57 1.10 -16.59
N LEU A 49 4.47 0.58 -17.44
CA LEU A 49 5.92 0.55 -17.21
C LEU A 49 6.69 1.45 -18.19
N LEU A 50 5.98 2.24 -19.01
CA LEU A 50 6.56 3.18 -19.97
C LEU A 50 7.55 2.52 -20.94
N HIS A 51 7.18 1.35 -21.48
CA HIS A 51 8.00 0.63 -22.46
C HIS A 51 8.09 1.36 -23.79
N ARG A 52 7.15 2.26 -24.07
CA ARG A 52 7.17 3.19 -25.20
C ARG A 52 7.04 4.64 -24.72
N PRO A 53 7.36 5.64 -25.57
CA PRO A 53 7.04 7.02 -25.25
C PRO A 53 5.55 7.19 -24.96
N LEU A 54 5.25 7.92 -23.88
CA LEU A 54 3.88 8.18 -23.45
C LEU A 54 3.10 8.92 -24.55
N THR A 55 1.91 8.44 -24.86
CA THR A 55 0.95 9.13 -25.73
C THR A 55 -0.27 9.59 -24.95
N PRO A 56 -1.07 10.54 -25.46
CA PRO A 56 -2.30 10.97 -24.78
C PRO A 56 -3.28 9.82 -24.49
N GLU A 57 -3.29 8.78 -25.32
CA GLU A 57 -4.14 7.60 -25.16
C GLU A 57 -3.77 6.75 -23.93
N ASP A 58 -2.54 6.89 -23.42
CA ASP A 58 -2.09 6.23 -22.20
C ASP A 58 -2.60 6.93 -20.93
N VAL A 59 -3.13 8.14 -21.06
CA VAL A 59 -3.54 8.99 -19.93
C VAL A 59 -5.06 8.92 -19.76
N LYS A 60 -5.51 8.86 -18.50
CA LYS A 60 -6.93 8.91 -18.17
C LYS A 60 -7.56 10.21 -18.69
N PRO A 61 -8.73 10.15 -19.36
CA PRO A 61 -9.43 11.35 -19.84
C PRO A 61 -9.97 12.22 -18.69
N ARG A 62 -10.10 11.64 -17.49
CA ARG A 62 -10.47 12.33 -16.26
C ARG A 62 -9.45 11.96 -15.17
N LEU A 63 -8.70 12.95 -14.71
CA LEU A 63 -7.71 12.79 -13.67
C LEU A 63 -8.41 12.94 -12.31
N LEU A 64 -8.51 11.84 -11.56
CA LEU A 64 -9.17 11.76 -10.26
C LEU A 64 -8.23 11.11 -9.26
N GLY A 65 -8.15 11.69 -8.06
CA GLY A 65 -7.25 11.27 -6.99
C GLY A 65 -6.46 12.44 -6.41
N HIS A 66 -5.75 12.19 -5.32
CA HIS A 66 -4.96 13.22 -4.64
C HIS A 66 -3.49 12.81 -4.59
N TRP A 67 -2.62 13.69 -5.09
CA TRP A 67 -1.18 13.51 -5.00
C TRP A 67 -0.59 14.12 -3.72
N GLY A 68 -1.08 15.27 -3.26
CA GLY A 68 -0.39 16.10 -2.26
C GLY A 68 0.02 15.39 -0.96
N THR A 69 -0.83 14.52 -0.41
CA THR A 69 -0.51 13.75 0.82
C THR A 69 0.24 12.44 0.54
N THR A 70 0.08 11.89 -0.68
CA THR A 70 0.39 10.50 -1.00
C THR A 70 1.87 10.12 -0.87
N PRO A 71 2.85 10.92 -1.36
CA PRO A 71 4.27 10.61 -1.15
C PRO A 71 4.69 10.61 0.31
N GLY A 72 4.09 11.48 1.14
CA GLY A 72 4.35 11.52 2.58
C GLY A 72 3.81 10.27 3.27
N LEU A 73 2.62 9.82 2.89
CA LEU A 73 2.06 8.56 3.37
C LEU A 73 2.92 7.36 2.96
N ASN A 74 3.35 7.30 1.70
CA ASN A 74 4.24 6.23 1.20
C ASN A 74 5.59 6.21 1.93
N PHE A 75 6.15 7.37 2.22
CA PHE A 75 7.39 7.49 3.00
C PHE A 75 7.22 6.90 4.41
N LEU A 76 6.16 7.31 5.12
CA LEU A 76 5.85 6.82 6.45
C LEU A 76 5.57 5.31 6.45
N TYR A 77 4.85 4.81 5.45
CA TYR A 77 4.54 3.38 5.30
C TYR A 77 5.83 2.56 5.10
N ALA A 78 6.72 2.97 4.20
CA ALA A 78 8.00 2.29 3.97
C ALA A 78 8.85 2.20 5.26
N HIS A 79 8.93 3.31 6.01
CA HIS A 79 9.63 3.34 7.29
C HIS A 79 8.92 2.52 8.37
N LEU A 80 7.59 2.47 8.38
CA LEU A 80 6.84 1.64 9.32
C LEU A 80 7.04 0.15 9.03
N ASN A 81 7.03 -0.26 7.76
CA ASN A 81 7.33 -1.64 7.34
C ASN A 81 8.69 -2.09 7.86
N ARG A 82 9.70 -1.22 7.78
CA ARG A 82 11.01 -1.48 8.40
C ARG A 82 10.89 -1.71 9.91
N VAL A 83 10.24 -0.80 10.63
CA VAL A 83 10.12 -0.91 12.10
C VAL A 83 9.35 -2.17 12.51
N ILE A 84 8.29 -2.53 11.77
CA ILE A 84 7.52 -3.76 11.97
C ILE A 84 8.43 -4.98 11.80
N ARG A 85 9.21 -5.03 10.72
CA ARG A 85 10.13 -6.15 10.44
C ARG A 85 11.25 -6.26 11.47
N ASP A 86 11.94 -5.16 11.78
CA ASP A 86 13.11 -5.15 12.68
C ASP A 86 12.74 -5.53 14.12
N ARG A 87 11.50 -5.21 14.53
CA ARG A 87 11.05 -5.36 15.92
C ARG A 87 9.94 -6.39 16.11
N ALA A 88 9.55 -7.10 15.05
CA ALA A 88 8.42 -8.01 15.02
C ALA A 88 7.14 -7.43 15.66
N LEU A 89 6.81 -6.18 15.33
CA LEU A 89 5.66 -5.48 15.93
C LEU A 89 4.35 -5.86 15.24
N SER A 90 3.36 -6.23 16.04
CA SER A 90 1.96 -6.20 15.61
C SER A 90 1.50 -4.74 15.56
N SER A 91 1.08 -4.25 14.40
CA SER A 91 0.76 -2.83 14.19
C SER A 91 -0.40 -2.64 13.21
N ILE A 92 -1.11 -1.52 13.36
CA ILE A 92 -2.16 -1.06 12.44
C ILE A 92 -1.79 0.35 12.01
N PHE A 93 -1.91 0.65 10.71
CA PHE A 93 -1.73 1.99 10.17
C PHE A 93 -3.09 2.68 10.00
N VAL A 94 -3.34 3.75 10.75
CA VAL A 94 -4.57 4.55 10.64
C VAL A 94 -4.31 5.75 9.74
N THR A 95 -4.91 5.77 8.56
CA THR A 95 -4.69 6.83 7.58
C THR A 95 -5.65 8.00 7.81
N GLY A 96 -5.22 8.99 8.58
CA GLY A 96 -5.98 10.22 8.79
C GLY A 96 -6.35 10.94 7.46
N PRO A 97 -5.39 11.34 6.62
CA PRO A 97 -5.67 11.94 5.31
C PRO A 97 -6.07 10.85 4.29
N GLY A 98 -7.25 10.28 4.47
CA GLY A 98 -7.76 9.14 3.72
C GLY A 98 -7.95 9.36 2.23
N HIS A 99 -8.02 10.62 1.79
CA HIS A 99 -7.99 10.96 0.36
C HIS A 99 -6.67 10.58 -0.34
N GLY A 100 -5.64 10.18 0.42
CA GLY A 100 -4.40 9.55 -0.05
C GLY A 100 -4.52 8.06 -0.40
N GLY A 101 -5.72 7.60 -0.80
CA GLY A 101 -6.03 6.23 -1.21
C GLY A 101 -5.00 5.55 -2.14
N PRO A 102 -4.48 6.22 -3.20
CA PRO A 102 -3.48 5.61 -4.09
C PRO A 102 -2.23 5.11 -3.37
N GLY A 103 -1.85 5.74 -2.26
CA GLY A 103 -0.70 5.34 -1.45
C GLY A 103 -0.96 4.02 -0.75
N MET A 104 -2.11 3.88 -0.07
CA MET A 104 -2.44 2.66 0.66
C MET A 104 -2.65 1.47 -0.28
N VAL A 105 -3.33 1.69 -1.41
CA VAL A 105 -3.48 0.67 -2.45
C VAL A 105 -2.13 0.25 -3.03
N ALA A 106 -1.22 1.19 -3.29
CA ALA A 106 0.12 0.87 -3.79
C ALA A 106 0.93 0.03 -2.79
N ASN A 107 0.86 0.35 -1.50
CA ASN A 107 1.58 -0.40 -0.47
C ASN A 107 1.03 -1.82 -0.29
N ALA A 108 -0.30 -1.98 -0.24
CA ALA A 108 -0.95 -3.30 -0.21
C ALA A 108 -0.65 -4.14 -1.49
N TYR A 109 -0.46 -3.48 -2.63
CA TYR A 109 -0.04 -4.17 -3.86
C TYR A 109 1.42 -4.66 -3.77
N LEU A 110 2.32 -3.82 -3.25
CA LEU A 110 3.74 -4.15 -3.11
C LEU A 110 4.00 -5.28 -2.10
N ASP A 111 3.29 -5.29 -0.98
CA ASP A 111 3.38 -6.37 0.01
C ASP A 111 2.68 -7.67 -0.43
N GLY A 112 1.85 -7.59 -1.47
CA GLY A 112 1.18 -8.73 -2.11
C GLY A 112 -0.23 -9.00 -1.61
N THR A 113 -0.64 -8.40 -0.48
CA THR A 113 -1.96 -8.61 0.12
C THR A 113 -3.10 -8.19 -0.80
N TYR A 114 -2.90 -7.16 -1.63
CA TYR A 114 -3.88 -6.75 -2.62
C TYR A 114 -4.16 -7.84 -3.65
N SER A 115 -3.13 -8.56 -4.13
CA SER A 115 -3.28 -9.65 -5.08
C SER A 115 -3.84 -10.92 -4.44
N GLU A 116 -3.61 -11.14 -3.14
CA GLU A 116 -4.25 -12.23 -2.38
C GLU A 116 -5.76 -12.05 -2.29
N VAL A 117 -6.21 -10.81 -2.03
CA VAL A 117 -7.64 -10.46 -1.93
C VAL A 117 -8.27 -10.31 -3.32
N TYR A 118 -7.54 -9.76 -4.30
CA TYR A 118 -8.00 -9.52 -5.66
C TYR A 118 -7.09 -10.20 -6.69
N PRO A 119 -7.25 -11.53 -6.93
CA PRO A 119 -6.35 -12.29 -7.81
C PRO A 119 -6.24 -11.79 -9.24
N ARG A 120 -7.25 -11.05 -9.72
CA ARG A 120 -7.24 -10.40 -11.04
C ARG A 120 -6.23 -9.26 -11.17
N ILE A 121 -5.71 -8.76 -10.06
CA ILE A 121 -4.71 -7.71 -9.97
C ILE A 121 -3.38 -8.38 -9.61
N SER A 122 -2.83 -9.09 -10.59
CA SER A 122 -1.61 -9.91 -10.48
C SER A 122 -0.34 -9.08 -10.24
N ARG A 123 0.75 -9.74 -9.85
CA ARG A 123 2.07 -9.11 -9.63
C ARG A 123 2.94 -9.14 -10.90
N ASP A 124 2.32 -8.80 -12.03
CA ASP A 124 2.92 -8.68 -13.35
C ASP A 124 2.43 -7.40 -14.04
N GLU A 125 2.93 -7.14 -15.26
CA GLU A 125 2.60 -5.92 -16.00
C GLU A 125 1.09 -5.75 -16.24
N ASP A 126 0.37 -6.84 -16.54
CA ASP A 126 -1.08 -6.81 -16.75
C ASP A 126 -1.82 -6.45 -15.46
N GLY A 127 -1.35 -6.97 -14.33
CA GLY A 127 -1.88 -6.62 -13.02
C GLY A 127 -1.60 -5.16 -12.64
N VAL A 128 -0.41 -4.62 -12.95
CA VAL A 128 -0.13 -3.18 -12.76
C VAL A 128 -1.04 -2.33 -13.65
N ARG A 129 -1.24 -2.73 -14.92
CA ARG A 129 -2.18 -2.06 -15.84
C ARG A 129 -3.59 -2.04 -15.27
N ALA A 130 -4.06 -3.17 -14.75
CA ALA A 130 -5.38 -3.30 -14.14
C ALA A 130 -5.50 -2.46 -12.86
N LEU A 131 -4.46 -2.47 -12.01
CA LEU A 131 -4.36 -1.64 -10.80
C LEU A 131 -4.50 -0.15 -11.14
N PHE A 132 -3.81 0.32 -12.18
CA PHE A 132 -3.87 1.71 -12.60
C PHE A 132 -5.25 2.07 -13.15
N ARG A 133 -5.77 1.27 -14.08
CA ARG A 133 -7.06 1.52 -14.74
C ARG A 133 -8.22 1.59 -13.75
N GLN A 134 -8.29 0.70 -12.77
CA GLN A 134 -9.44 0.62 -11.86
C GLN A 134 -9.55 1.78 -10.87
N PHE A 135 -8.46 2.49 -10.57
CA PHE A 135 -8.49 3.55 -9.56
C PHE A 135 -9.37 4.74 -9.98
N SER A 136 -10.37 5.09 -9.16
CA SER A 136 -11.32 6.19 -9.41
C SER A 136 -11.98 6.13 -10.80
N PHE A 137 -12.29 4.92 -11.26
CA PHE A 137 -12.87 4.66 -12.58
C PHE A 137 -14.27 4.06 -12.45
N PRO A 138 -15.19 4.28 -13.41
CA PRO A 138 -16.49 3.61 -13.40
C PRO A 138 -16.36 2.09 -13.28
N GLY A 139 -16.98 1.51 -12.24
CA GLY A 139 -16.88 0.08 -11.93
C GLY A 139 -15.53 -0.37 -11.33
N GLY A 140 -14.65 0.58 -10.99
CA GLY A 140 -13.39 0.36 -10.31
C GLY A 140 -13.48 0.64 -8.81
N ILE A 141 -12.37 1.12 -8.23
CA ILE A 141 -12.22 1.33 -6.77
C ILE A 141 -12.31 2.82 -6.38
N PRO A 142 -12.72 3.17 -5.14
CA PRO A 142 -12.79 4.53 -4.62
C PRO A 142 -11.44 5.27 -4.61
N SER A 143 -11.52 6.58 -4.43
CA SER A 143 -10.35 7.46 -4.31
C SER A 143 -9.74 7.51 -2.91
N HIS A 144 -10.49 7.10 -1.90
CA HIS A 144 -10.09 7.10 -0.49
C HIS A 144 -9.55 5.73 -0.05
N VAL A 145 -9.06 5.63 1.18
CA VAL A 145 -8.66 4.36 1.84
C VAL A 145 -9.92 3.56 2.26
N ALA A 146 -10.80 3.29 1.30
CA ALA A 146 -12.10 2.67 1.51
C ALA A 146 -11.99 1.27 2.14
N PRO A 147 -13.08 0.71 2.69
CA PRO A 147 -13.08 -0.61 3.35
C PRO A 147 -12.61 -1.77 2.47
N GLU A 148 -12.65 -1.61 1.15
CA GLU A 148 -12.12 -2.56 0.17
C GLU A 148 -10.59 -2.54 0.03
N THR A 149 -9.90 -1.56 0.63
CA THR A 149 -8.43 -1.55 0.68
C THR A 149 -7.95 -2.48 1.79
N PRO A 150 -7.19 -3.55 1.50
CA PRO A 150 -6.62 -4.40 2.54
C PRO A 150 -5.81 -3.58 3.55
N GLY A 151 -6.04 -3.85 4.84
CA GLY A 151 -5.45 -3.10 5.95
C GLY A 151 -6.23 -1.86 6.40
N SER A 152 -7.28 -1.44 5.68
CA SER A 152 -8.11 -0.32 6.11
C SER A 152 -9.13 -0.71 7.19
N ILE A 153 -9.13 0.05 8.29
CA ILE A 153 -10.23 0.11 9.27
C ILE A 153 -10.75 1.54 9.46
N HIS A 154 -10.24 2.49 8.67
CA HIS A 154 -10.51 3.91 8.79
C HIS A 154 -10.35 4.56 7.41
N GLU A 155 -11.46 4.99 6.82
CA GLU A 155 -11.47 5.53 5.46
C GLU A 155 -10.82 6.92 5.35
N GLY A 156 -10.95 7.75 6.38
CA GLY A 156 -10.39 9.12 6.42
C GLY A 156 -10.98 10.06 5.37
N GLY A 157 -12.26 9.88 5.01
CA GLY A 157 -13.01 10.77 4.12
C GLY A 157 -13.50 12.03 4.83
N GLU A 158 -14.31 11.86 5.88
CA GLU A 158 -14.60 12.94 6.83
C GLU A 158 -13.46 13.00 7.85
N LEU A 159 -12.76 14.14 7.90
CA LEU A 159 -11.62 14.34 8.78
C LEU A 159 -12.07 14.84 10.15
N GLY A 160 -11.42 14.34 11.21
CA GLY A 160 -11.66 14.75 12.61
C GLY A 160 -12.85 14.05 13.25
#